data_AF-A0A5D4NRG7-F1
#
_entry.id   AF-A0A5D4NRG7-F1
#
_cell.length_a   1.000
_cell.length_b   1.000
_cell.length_c   1.000
_cell.angle_alpha   90.00
_cell.angle_beta   90.00
_cell.angle_gamma   90.00
#
_symmetry.space_group_name_H-M   'P 1'
#
loop_
_entity.id
_entity.type
_entity.pdbx_description
1 polymer ?
#
loop_
_entity_poly.entity_id
_entity_poly.type
_entity_poly.pdbx_seq_one_letter_code
_entity_poly.pdbx_strand_id
1 'polypeptide(L)' 'MKEGIAYLTILLVSSFVFFLLITSWLETGEPAIVFVLIILAVDKIMDKNKWLIEGYLKRYNRDKSVEKGNI' A
#
# COMPACT_ATOMS: atom_id res chain seq x y z
N MET A 1 -7.71 2.46 -14.57
CA MET A 1 -7.62 3.62 -13.65
C MET A 1 -7.91 3.28 -12.19
N LYS A 2 -9.03 2.60 -11.85
CA LYS A 2 -9.40 2.31 -10.45
C LYS A 2 -8.35 1.47 -9.69
N GLU A 3 -7.71 0.52 -10.37
CA GLU A 3 -6.69 -0.34 -9.77
C GLU A 3 -5.38 0.42 -9.46
N GLY A 4 -4.98 1.36 -10.31
CA GLY A 4 -3.82 2.21 -10.05
C GLY A 4 -4.01 3.13 -8.84
N ILE A 5 -5.22 3.66 -8.66
CA ILE A 5 -5.55 4.47 -7.48
C ILE A 5 -5.54 3.61 -6.20
N ALA A 6 -6.10 2.39 -6.27
CA ALA A 6 -6.06 1.45 -5.14
C ALA A 6 -4.63 1.07 -4.75
N TYR A 7 -3.77 0.79 -5.75
CA TYR A 7 -2.35 0.52 -5.53
C TYR A 7 -1.65 1.70 -4.86
N LEU A 8 -1.79 2.91 -5.41
CA LEU A 8 -1.18 4.13 -4.84
C LEU A 8 -1.66 4.40 -3.41
N THR A 9 -2.95 4.15 -3.13
CA THR A 9 -3.51 4.32 -1.79
C THR A 9 -2.87 3.35 -0.81
N ILE A 10 -2.76 2.07 -1.17
CA ILE A 10 -2.13 1.03 -0.32
C ILE A 10 -0.64 1.34 -0.12
N LEU A 11 0.05 1.76 -1.19
CA LEU A 11 1.47 2.16 -1.13
C LEU A 11 1.68 3.29 -0.14
N LEU A 12 0.87 4.34 -0.23
CA LEU A 12 1.00 5.54 0.62
C LEU A 12 0.68 5.22 2.08
N VAL A 13 -0.41 4.50 2.36
CA VAL A 13 -0.79 4.09 3.71
C VAL A 13 0.29 3.21 4.33
N SER A 14 0.76 2.20 3.59
CA SER A 14 1.79 1.28 4.09
C SER A 14 3.11 2.02 4.35
N SER A 15 3.50 2.91 3.45
CA SER A 15 4.71 3.74 3.61
C SER A 15 4.62 4.65 4.83
N PHE A 16 3.46 5.25 5.08
CA PHE A 16 3.24 6.09 6.25
C PHE A 16 3.33 5.30 7.56
N VAL A 17 2.73 4.11 7.63
CA VAL A 17 2.83 3.22 8.80
C VAL A 17 4.28 2.81 9.07
N PHE A 18 5.02 2.39 8.03
CA PHE A 18 6.43 2.04 8.19
C PHE A 18 7.29 3.25 8.59
N PHE A 19 6.98 4.44 8.09
CA PHE A 19 7.67 5.66 8.48
C PHE A 19 7.51 5.95 9.96
N LEU A 20 6.29 5.90 10.50
CA LEU A 20 6.06 6.08 11.93
C LEU A 20 6.78 5.02 12.77
N LEU A 21 6.77 3.76 12.36
CA LEU A 21 7.48 2.69 13.06
C LEU A 21 9.00 2.92 13.07
N ILE A 22 9.58 3.26 11.92
CA ILE A 22 11.03 3.42 11.77
C ILE A 22 11.49 4.68 12.49
N THR A 23 10.81 5.81 12.34
CA THR A 23 11.18 7.07 13.00
C THR A 23 10.91 7.07 14.50
N SER A 24 9.94 6.27 14.97
CA SER A 24 9.74 6.07 16.40
C SER A 24 10.81 5.15 17.02
N TRP A 25 11.45 4.30 16.23
CA TRP A 25 12.43 3.33 16.73
C TRP A 25 13.88 3.77 16.51
N LEU A 26 14.15 4.46 15.40
CA LEU A 26 15.42 5.08 15.09
C LEU A 26 15.26 6.59 15.19
N GLU A 27 16.07 7.22 16.05
CA GLU A 27 16.26 8.67 16.03
C GLU A 27 16.98 9.06 14.73
N THR A 28 16.20 9.39 13.70
CA THR A 28 16.72 9.76 12.39
C THR A 28 16.85 11.27 12.28
N GLY A 29 18.05 11.76 12.03
CA GLY A 29 18.31 13.20 11.81
C GLY A 29 17.73 13.75 10.51
N GLU A 30 17.42 12.88 9.53
CA GLU A 30 16.93 13.26 8.19
C GLU A 30 15.65 12.49 7.82
N PRO A 31 14.48 12.84 8.40
CA PRO A 31 13.23 12.09 8.21
C PRO A 31 12.75 12.05 6.76
N ALA A 32 13.06 13.08 5.97
CA ALA A 32 12.66 13.12 4.56
C ALA A 32 13.32 12.00 3.73
N ILE A 33 14.62 11.75 3.94
CA ILE A 33 15.36 10.69 3.22
C ILE A 33 14.81 9.32 3.61
N VAL A 34 14.54 9.12 4.90
CA VAL A 34 13.96 7.89 5.44
C VAL A 34 12.61 7.61 4.80
N PHE A 35 11.76 8.63 4.67
CA PHE A 35 10.45 8.49 4.02
C PHE A 35 10.56 8.03 2.56
N VAL A 36 11.49 8.63 1.79
CA VAL A 36 11.74 8.22 0.40
C VAL A 36 12.22 6.77 0.32
N LEU A 37 13.15 6.37 1.17
CA LEU A 37 13.65 4.99 1.22
C LEU A 37 12.54 3.99 1.57
N ILE A 38 11.63 4.38 2.46
CA ILE A 38 10.48 3.55 2.82
C ILE A 38 9.53 3.39 1.64
N ILE A 39 9.21 4.46 0.90
CA ILE A 39 8.37 4.35 -0.31
C ILE A 39 8.99 3.35 -1.29
N LEU A 40 10.30 3.45 -1.55
CA LEU A 40 11.01 2.52 -2.44
C LEU A 40 11.00 1.07 -1.90
N ALA A 41 11.19 0.89 -0.59
CA ALA A 41 11.15 -0.42 0.03
C ALA A 41 9.76 -1.04 -0.05
N VAL A 42 8.71 -0.28 0.27
CA VAL A 42 7.32 -0.72 0.22
C VAL A 42 6.91 -1.05 -1.21
N ASP A 43 7.27 -0.21 -2.19
CA ASP A 43 7.01 -0.50 -3.61
C ASP A 43 7.63 -1.85 -4.03
N LYS A 44 8.89 -2.09 -3.65
CA LYS A 44 9.58 -3.36 -3.93
C LYS A 44 8.96 -4.56 -3.21
N ILE A 45 8.47 -4.36 -1.98
CA ILE A 45 7.73 -5.38 -1.22
C ILE A 45 6.38 -5.68 -1.89
N MET A 46 5.67 -4.65 -2.34
CA MET A 46 4.40 -4.76 -3.05
C MET A 46 4.59 -5.48 -4.38
N ASP A 47 5.63 -5.18 -5.14
CA ASP A 47 5.96 -5.87 -6.37
C ASP A 47 6.33 -7.34 -6.15
N LYS A 48 7.12 -7.66 -5.12
CA LYS A 48 7.42 -9.05 -4.77
C LYS A 48 6.19 -9.82 -4.29
N ASN A 49 5.25 -9.12 -3.65
CA ASN A 49 4.03 -9.71 -3.11
C ASN A 49 2.79 -9.36 -3.94
N LYS A 50 2.96 -9.18 -5.25
CA LYS A 50 1.87 -8.81 -6.17
C LYS A 50 0.66 -9.74 -6.06
N TRP A 51 0.91 -11.02 -5.76
CA TRP A 51 -0.09 -12.04 -5.48
C TRP A 51 -1.03 -11.70 -4.31
N LEU A 52 -0.55 -11.03 -3.25
CA LEU A 52 -1.39 -10.55 -2.13
C LEU A 52 -2.29 -9.40 -2.58
N ILE A 53 -1.77 -8.50 -3.41
CA ILE A 53 -2.51 -7.34 -3.92
C ILE A 53 -3.60 -7.79 -4.89
N GLU A 54 -3.29 -8.71 -5.80
CA GLU A 54 -4.26 -9.34 -6.69
C GLU A 54 -5.34 -10.09 -5.91
N GLY A 55 -4.97 -10.80 -4.84
CA GLY A 55 -5.92 -11.45 -3.94
C GLY A 55 -6.90 -10.46 -3.28
N TYR A 56 -6.39 -9.33 -2.78
CA TYR A 56 -7.20 -8.26 -2.19
C TYR A 56 -8.11 -7.58 -3.22
N LEU A 57 -7.58 -7.24 -4.40
CA LEU A 57 -8.34 -6.65 -5.50
C LEU A 57 -9.45 -7.59 -5.99
N LYS A 58 -9.17 -8.90 -6.08
CA LYS A 58 -10.15 -9.90 -6.48
C LYS A 58 -11.29 -10.03 -5.48
N ARG A 59 -11.03 -9.92 -4.17
CA ARG A 59 -12.09 -9.84 -3.15
C ARG A 59 -12.87 -8.54 -3.24
N TYR A 60 -12.18 -7.40 -3.34
CA TYR A 60 -12.81 -6.08 -3.44
C TYR A 60 -13.75 -5.97 -4.65
N ASN A 61 -13.32 -6.43 -5.83
CA ASN A 61 -14.14 -6.44 -7.04
C ASN A 61 -15.30 -7.45 -7.00
N ARG A 62 -15.13 -8.58 -6.27
CA ARG A 62 -16.21 -9.56 -6.08
C ARG A 62 -17.34 -8.96 -5.23
N ASP A 63 -16.99 -8.32 -4.13
CA ASP A 63 -17.94 -7.67 -3.22
C ASP A 63 -18.77 -6.59 -3.95
N LYS A 64 -18.08 -5.77 -4.74
CA LYS A 64 -18.71 -4.73 -5.58
C LYS A 64 -19.60 -5.26 -6.71
N SER A 65 -19.37 -6.49 -7.16
CA SER A 65 -20.22 -7.14 -8.18
C SER A 65 -21.49 -7.71 -7.56
N VAL A 66 -21.43 -8.18 -6.31
CA VAL A 66 -22.60 -8.62 -5.55
C VAL A 66 -23.53 -7.44 -5.23
N GLU A 67 -22.96 -6.29 -4.88
CA GLU A 67 -23.72 -5.06 -4.61
C GLU A 67 -24.45 -4.52 -5.86
N LYS A 68 -23.88 -4.74 -7.06
CA LYS A 68 -24.51 -4.34 -8.34
C LYS A 68 -25.48 -5.35 -8.94
N GLY A 69 -25.45 -6.61 -8.49
CA GLY A 69 -26.36 -7.66 -8.94
C GLY A 69 -27.68 -7.74 -8.17
N ASN A 70 -27.85 -6.88 -7.15
CA ASN A 70 -29.02 -6.80 -6.29
C ASN A 70 -29.93 -5.58 -6.61
N ILE A 71 -29.87 -5.09 -7.85
CA ILE A 71 -30.76 -4.06 -8.40
C ILE A 71 -31.51 -4.66 -9.59
#